data_AF-A0A2S2NIG1-F1
#
_entry.id   AF-A0A2S2NIG1-F1
#
_cell.length_a   1.000
_cell.length_b   1.000
_cell.length_c   1.000
_cell.angle_alpha   90.00
_cell.angle_beta   90.00
_cell.angle_gamma   90.00
#
_symmetry.space_group_name_H-M   'P 1'
#
loop_
_entity.id
_entity.type
_entity.pdbx_description
1 polymer ?
#
loop_
_entity_poly.entity_id
_entity_poly.type
_entity_poly.pdbx_seq_one_letter_code
_entity_poly.pdbx_strand_id
1 'polypeptide(L)'
;MITVVADGAWSKRSYRSNYNALSGVGCIVGYRTKKVLYIGVRNKYCSVCNKADVIQKVPGEHICYKNWSGTSTAMEADIIVQGFKQSLQSNNLIYSHLIGDGDSSVMKKINLAKPYGNDVIVKKIECTNHILRNYSNRLKDMSTKRKSSSGTVVPGFIRTKLKENRYYTF
;
A
#
# COMPACT_ATOMS: atom_id res chain seq x y z
N MET A 1 -2.42 21.42 -10.67
CA MET A 1 -2.25 19.96 -10.48
C MET A 1 -0.82 19.65 -10.07
N ILE A 2 -0.59 18.65 -9.23
CA ILE A 2 0.76 18.27 -8.78
C ILE A 2 0.98 16.75 -8.82
N THR A 3 2.25 16.35 -8.71
CA THR A 3 2.67 14.97 -8.44
C THR A 3 2.87 14.78 -6.95
N VAL A 4 2.38 13.67 -6.43
CA VAL A 4 2.52 13.29 -5.02
C VAL A 4 3.19 11.94 -4.89
N VAL A 5 3.89 11.75 -3.78
CA VAL A 5 4.42 10.47 -3.32
C VAL A 5 3.53 10.00 -2.17
N ALA A 6 3.12 8.74 -2.15
CA ALA A 6 2.43 8.18 -1.01
C ALA A 6 3.02 6.84 -0.59
N ASP A 7 2.97 6.58 0.71
CA ASP A 7 3.42 5.33 1.31
C ASP A 7 2.66 5.06 2.62
N GLY A 8 2.64 3.80 3.02
CA GLY A 8 2.04 3.30 4.25
C GLY A 8 3.08 2.71 5.19
N ALA A 9 2.83 2.83 6.49
CA ALA A 9 3.57 2.12 7.52
C ALA A 9 2.61 1.42 8.48
N TRP A 10 3.04 0.30 9.03
CA TRP A 10 2.25 -0.50 9.96
C TRP A 10 2.97 -0.66 11.28
N SER A 11 2.20 -0.70 12.37
CA SER A 11 2.74 -0.88 13.73
C SER A 11 3.43 -2.23 13.93
N LYS A 12 3.20 -3.18 13.02
CA LYS A 12 3.82 -4.50 13.01
C LYS A 12 4.34 -4.79 11.61
N ARG A 13 5.61 -5.20 11.53
CA ARG A 13 6.22 -5.60 10.27
C ARG A 13 5.61 -6.92 9.78
N SER A 14 5.12 -6.92 8.54
CA SER A 14 4.61 -8.13 7.89
C SER A 14 5.72 -8.86 7.13
N TYR A 15 6.12 -10.04 7.59
CA TYR A 15 7.07 -10.91 6.89
C TYR A 15 6.36 -11.85 5.90
N ARG A 16 5.66 -11.29 4.91
CA ARG A 16 4.89 -12.00 3.84
C ARG A 16 3.80 -12.99 4.31
N SER A 17 3.79 -13.43 5.56
CA SER A 17 2.90 -14.44 6.13
C SER A 17 1.93 -13.89 7.17
N ASN A 18 2.11 -12.66 7.66
CA ASN A 18 1.34 -12.13 8.78
C ASN A 18 0.92 -10.67 8.55
N TYR A 19 -0.34 -10.46 8.18
CA TYR A 19 -0.93 -9.16 7.85
C TYR A 19 -1.90 -8.66 8.93
N ASN A 20 -1.52 -8.82 10.20
CA ASN A 20 -2.40 -8.57 11.36
C ASN A 20 -2.03 -7.33 12.18
N ALA A 21 -1.41 -6.32 11.54
CA ALA A 21 -1.15 -5.05 12.21
C ALA A 21 -2.45 -4.41 12.71
N LEU A 22 -2.45 -4.01 13.98
CA LEU A 22 -3.59 -3.37 14.63
C LEU A 22 -3.70 -1.89 14.26
N SER A 23 -2.61 -1.26 13.84
CA SER A 23 -2.58 0.13 13.43
C SER A 23 -1.74 0.31 12.17
N GLY A 24 -2.17 1.23 11.32
CA GLY A 24 -1.47 1.65 10.12
C GLY A 24 -1.56 3.15 9.94
N VAL A 25 -0.53 3.74 9.35
CA VAL A 25 -0.45 5.15 8.98
C VAL A 25 -0.18 5.23 7.48
N GLY A 26 -0.73 6.23 6.82
CA GLY A 26 -0.45 6.54 5.43
C GLY A 26 -0.21 8.03 5.29
N CYS A 27 0.73 8.38 4.40
CA CYS A 27 1.13 9.77 4.18
C CYS A 27 1.12 10.09 2.69
N ILE A 28 0.73 11.31 2.34
CA ILE A 28 0.87 11.90 1.01
C ILE A 28 1.81 13.09 1.11
N VAL A 29 2.85 13.10 0.28
CA VAL A 29 3.88 14.14 0.27
C VAL A 29 3.97 14.74 -1.13
N GLY A 30 4.07 16.06 -1.23
CA GLY A 30 4.28 16.74 -2.50
C GLY A 30 5.64 16.38 -3.10
N TYR A 31 5.68 15.85 -4.32
CA TYR A 31 6.93 15.38 -4.92
C TYR A 31 7.98 16.49 -5.08
N ARG A 32 7.55 17.70 -5.48
CA ARG A 32 8.45 18.85 -5.66
C ARG A 32 8.75 19.57 -4.35
N THR A 33 7.72 19.86 -3.56
CA THR A 33 7.85 20.67 -2.34
C THR A 33 8.41 19.89 -1.15
N LYS A 34 8.35 18.55 -1.20
CA LYS A 34 8.68 17.64 -0.10
C LYS A 34 7.87 17.87 1.18
N LYS A 35 6.79 18.66 1.08
CA LYS A 35 5.88 18.93 2.21
C LYS A 35 4.87 17.81 2.35
N VAL A 36 4.57 17.47 3.60
CA VAL A 36 3.45 16.59 3.93
C VAL A 36 2.15 17.30 3.58
N LEU A 37 1.35 16.67 2.73
CA LEU A 37 0.04 17.16 2.30
C LEU A 37 -1.10 16.47 3.05
N TYR A 38 -0.88 15.23 3.48
CA TYR A 38 -1.88 14.48 4.21
C TYR A 38 -1.24 13.38 5.06
N ILE A 39 -1.77 13.17 6.27
CA ILE A 39 -1.48 12.01 7.11
C ILE A 39 -2.82 11.47 7.59
N GLY A 40 -3.01 10.16 7.49
CA GLY A 40 -4.13 9.49 8.15
C GLY A 40 -3.67 8.27 8.93
N VAL A 41 -4.38 7.97 10.00
CA VAL A 41 -4.15 6.81 10.85
C VAL A 41 -5.40 5.94 10.86
N ARG A 42 -5.19 4.63 10.74
CA ARG A 42 -6.22 3.60 10.90
C ARG A 42 -5.86 2.69 12.05
N ASN A 43 -6.76 2.56 13.01
CA ASN A 43 -6.52 1.81 14.22
C ASN A 43 -7.70 0.87 14.52
N LYS A 44 -7.37 -0.40 14.75
CA LYS A 44 -8.30 -1.47 15.16
C LYS A 44 -8.35 -1.66 16.67
N TYR A 45 -7.38 -1.11 17.39
CA TYR A 45 -7.16 -1.41 18.80
C TYR A 45 -7.25 -0.15 19.66
N CYS A 46 -7.99 -0.27 20.76
CA CYS A 46 -7.99 0.70 21.86
C CYS A 46 -7.83 -0.08 23.16
N SER A 47 -6.86 0.30 23.98
CA SER A 47 -6.56 -0.41 25.24
C SER A 47 -7.70 -0.31 26.25
N VAL A 48 -8.37 0.85 26.33
CA VAL A 48 -9.52 1.07 27.23
C VAL A 48 -10.70 0.21 26.79
N CYS A 49 -11.07 0.23 25.50
CA CYS A 49 -12.12 -0.64 24.97
C CYS A 49 -11.80 -2.11 25.16
N ASN A 50 -10.55 -2.53 24.89
CA ASN A 50 -10.16 -3.92 25.01
C ASN A 50 -10.24 -4.41 26.46
N LYS A 51 -9.80 -3.59 27.43
CA LYS A 51 -9.92 -3.94 28.85
C LYS A 51 -11.38 -4.08 29.27
N ALA A 52 -12.23 -3.14 28.85
CA ALA A 52 -13.66 -3.14 29.14
C ALA A 52 -14.37 -4.38 28.56
N ASP A 53 -14.02 -4.77 27.34
CA ASP A 53 -14.52 -5.98 26.67
C ASP A 53 -14.11 -7.26 27.41
N VAL A 54 -12.84 -7.35 27.86
CA VAL A 54 -12.36 -8.50 28.65
C VAL A 54 -13.11 -8.65 29.97
N ILE A 55 -13.41 -7.54 30.66
CA ILE A 55 -14.14 -7.57 31.94
C ILE A 55 -15.67 -7.50 31.77
N GLN A 56 -16.19 -7.52 30.53
CA GLN A 56 -17.61 -7.41 30.18
C GLN A 56 -18.29 -6.18 30.82
N LYS A 57 -17.62 -5.02 30.77
CA LYS A 57 -18.15 -3.74 31.22
C LYS A 57 -18.16 -2.72 30.09
N VAL A 58 -18.98 -1.68 30.28
CA VAL A 58 -18.95 -0.51 29.41
C VAL A 58 -17.58 0.18 29.56
N PRO A 59 -16.90 0.55 28.45
CA PRO A 59 -15.67 1.31 28.52
C PRO A 59 -15.90 2.63 29.27
N GLY A 60 -14.98 2.97 30.17
CA GLY A 60 -14.95 4.31 30.78
C GLY A 60 -14.83 5.39 29.70
N GLU A 61 -15.27 6.61 30.02
CA GLU A 61 -15.19 7.74 29.11
C GLU A 61 -13.73 7.98 28.69
N HIS A 62 -13.47 7.98 27.37
CA HIS A 62 -12.15 8.23 26.81
C HIS A 62 -12.27 8.62 25.33
N ILE A 63 -11.21 9.24 24.81
CA ILE A 63 -11.07 9.48 23.37
C ILE A 63 -10.66 8.18 22.70
N CYS A 64 -11.60 7.56 21.99
CA CYS A 64 -11.35 6.33 21.26
C CYS A 64 -10.84 6.61 19.84
N TYR A 65 -9.58 6.24 19.57
CA TYR A 65 -9.00 6.35 18.23
C TYR A 65 -9.26 5.12 17.34
N LYS A 66 -10.07 4.17 17.79
CA LYS A 66 -10.44 2.99 16.99
C LYS A 66 -11.39 3.44 15.87
N ASN A 67 -10.91 3.37 14.63
CA ASN A 67 -11.60 3.91 13.46
C ASN A 67 -11.52 2.96 12.24
N TRP A 68 -11.06 1.72 12.43
CA TRP A 68 -10.88 0.77 11.35
C TRP A 68 -11.32 -0.64 11.75
N SER A 69 -12.14 -1.26 10.89
CA SER A 69 -12.63 -2.64 11.03
C SER A 69 -12.17 -3.58 9.90
N GLY A 70 -11.59 -3.03 8.82
CA GLY A 70 -11.14 -3.80 7.66
C GLY A 70 -9.83 -4.57 7.85
N THR A 71 -9.32 -5.15 6.77
CA THR A 71 -8.00 -5.82 6.79
C THR A 71 -6.87 -4.81 7.01
N SER A 72 -5.74 -5.26 7.53
CA SER A 72 -4.60 -4.36 7.80
C SER A 72 -3.97 -3.89 6.48
N THR A 73 -3.94 -4.75 5.46
CA THR A 73 -3.48 -4.41 4.10
C THR A 73 -4.33 -3.35 3.42
N ALA A 74 -5.61 -3.23 3.78
CA ALA A 74 -6.50 -2.24 3.17
C ALA A 74 -6.39 -0.84 3.80
N MET A 75 -5.68 -0.69 4.92
CA MET A 75 -5.54 0.59 5.65
C MET A 75 -4.88 1.67 4.80
N GLU A 76 -3.73 1.37 4.19
CA GLU A 76 -2.99 2.33 3.37
C GLU A 76 -3.88 2.86 2.24
N ALA A 77 -4.45 1.95 1.44
CA ALA A 77 -5.29 2.33 0.32
C ALA A 77 -6.51 3.17 0.74
N ASP A 78 -7.09 2.90 1.92
CA ASP A 78 -8.18 3.71 2.46
C ASP A 78 -7.72 5.12 2.88
N ILE A 79 -6.58 5.21 3.58
CA ILE A 79 -5.98 6.47 4.01
C ILE A 79 -5.62 7.34 2.80
N ILE A 80 -4.95 6.77 1.79
CA ILE A 80 -4.54 7.52 0.61
C ILE A 80 -5.77 8.01 -0.16
N VAL A 81 -6.79 7.18 -0.36
CA VAL A 81 -8.04 7.60 -1.03
C VAL A 81 -8.72 8.73 -0.27
N GLN A 82 -8.74 8.68 1.07
CA GLN A 82 -9.27 9.78 1.88
C GLN A 82 -8.47 11.08 1.65
N GLY A 83 -7.14 11.01 1.63
CA GLY A 83 -6.28 12.16 1.35
C GLY A 83 -6.50 12.75 -0.06
N PHE A 84 -6.74 11.91 -1.06
CA PHE A 84 -7.11 12.37 -2.40
C PHE A 84 -8.47 13.09 -2.41
N LYS A 85 -9.48 12.55 -1.73
CA LYS A 85 -10.82 13.19 -1.63
C LYS A 85 -10.78 14.54 -0.93
N GLN A 86 -9.94 14.69 0.10
CA GLN A 86 -9.86 15.92 0.90
C GLN A 86 -8.93 16.98 0.30
N SER A 87 -8.06 16.62 -0.66
CA SER A 87 -7.03 17.51 -1.20
C SER A 87 -7.54 18.86 -1.75
N LEU A 88 -8.72 18.88 -2.36
CA LEU A 88 -9.35 20.12 -2.83
C LEU A 88 -9.80 21.01 -1.68
N GLN A 89 -10.44 20.42 -0.66
CA GLN A 89 -10.97 21.17 0.49
C GLN A 89 -9.85 21.68 1.41
N SER A 90 -8.85 20.84 1.67
CA SER A 90 -7.79 21.16 2.64
C SER A 90 -6.69 22.05 2.06
N ASN A 91 -6.37 21.90 0.77
CA ASN A 91 -5.22 22.57 0.17
C ASN A 91 -5.48 23.18 -1.20
N ASN A 92 -6.69 23.04 -1.76
CA ASN A 92 -7.02 23.43 -3.13
C ASN A 92 -6.06 22.83 -4.18
N LEU A 93 -5.70 21.56 -3.99
CA LEU A 93 -4.76 20.84 -4.86
C LEU A 93 -5.42 19.65 -5.55
N ILE A 94 -5.07 19.47 -6.82
CA ILE A 94 -5.41 18.28 -7.61
C ILE A 94 -4.15 17.41 -7.75
N TYR A 95 -4.22 16.17 -7.30
CA TYR A 95 -3.15 15.18 -7.43
C TYR A 95 -3.30 14.43 -8.75
N SER A 96 -2.50 14.83 -9.74
CA SER A 96 -2.53 14.26 -11.10
C SER A 96 -1.76 12.96 -11.23
N HIS A 97 -0.68 12.82 -10.44
CA HIS A 97 0.23 11.68 -10.50
C HIS A 97 0.51 11.18 -9.09
N LEU A 98 0.42 9.86 -8.91
CA LEU A 98 0.81 9.17 -7.69
C LEU A 98 2.07 8.36 -7.94
N ILE A 99 3.13 8.70 -7.22
CA ILE A 99 4.32 7.87 -7.06
C ILE A 99 4.12 7.03 -5.80
N GLY A 100 4.24 5.71 -5.90
CA GLY A 100 4.10 4.82 -4.75
C GLY A 100 4.67 3.43 -5.03
N ASP A 101 4.51 2.54 -4.07
CA ASP A 101 4.84 1.13 -4.24
C ASP A 101 3.96 0.50 -5.34
N GLY A 102 4.43 -0.63 -5.88
CA GLY A 102 3.74 -1.51 -6.81
C GLY A 102 2.44 -2.12 -6.30
N ASP A 103 1.87 -1.65 -5.18
CA ASP A 103 0.54 -2.10 -4.77
C ASP A 103 -0.51 -1.57 -5.75
N SER A 104 -1.29 -2.50 -6.29
CA SER A 104 -2.37 -2.22 -7.23
C SER A 104 -3.66 -1.81 -6.52
N SER A 105 -3.76 -2.10 -5.21
CA SER A 105 -4.97 -1.84 -4.42
C SER A 105 -5.29 -0.35 -4.31
N VAL A 106 -4.27 0.50 -4.11
CA VAL A 106 -4.41 1.96 -3.96
C VAL A 106 -4.96 2.58 -5.24
N MET A 107 -4.32 2.34 -6.38
CA MET A 107 -4.76 2.91 -7.66
C MET A 107 -6.15 2.47 -8.07
N LYS A 108 -6.49 1.18 -7.86
CA LYS A 108 -7.84 0.68 -8.12
C LYS A 108 -8.89 1.46 -7.34
N LYS A 109 -8.66 1.69 -6.04
CA LYS A 109 -9.61 2.45 -5.21
C LYS A 109 -9.67 3.93 -5.59
N ILE A 110 -8.55 4.56 -5.96
CA ILE A 110 -8.54 5.96 -6.42
C ILE A 110 -9.37 6.11 -7.70
N ASN A 111 -9.17 5.22 -8.67
CA ASN A 111 -9.91 5.26 -9.94
C ASN A 111 -11.41 5.04 -9.75
N LEU A 112 -11.81 4.19 -8.79
CA LEU A 112 -13.21 4.02 -8.42
C LEU A 112 -13.78 5.23 -7.68
N ALA A 113 -12.98 5.85 -6.80
CA ALA A 113 -13.40 6.98 -6.00
C ALA A 113 -13.57 8.28 -6.80
N LYS A 114 -12.90 8.39 -7.96
CA LYS A 114 -12.93 9.57 -8.85
C LYS A 114 -12.90 10.90 -8.07
N PRO A 115 -11.84 11.14 -7.26
CA PRO A 115 -11.80 12.27 -6.29
C PRO A 115 -11.93 13.65 -6.94
N TYR A 116 -11.73 13.73 -8.26
CA TYR A 116 -11.73 14.97 -9.03
C TYR A 116 -12.73 14.92 -10.21
N GLY A 117 -13.72 14.04 -10.16
CA GLY A 117 -14.70 13.85 -11.24
C GLY A 117 -14.19 12.95 -12.38
N ASN A 118 -14.86 13.01 -13.54
CA ASN A 118 -14.54 12.19 -14.72
C ASN A 118 -13.40 12.77 -15.57
N ASP A 119 -13.13 14.07 -15.44
CA ASP A 119 -12.19 14.77 -16.32
C ASP A 119 -10.72 14.57 -15.93
N VAL A 120 -10.47 14.18 -14.67
CA VAL A 120 -9.12 14.01 -14.14
C VAL A 120 -8.91 12.55 -13.71
N ILE A 121 -8.14 11.84 -14.54
CA ILE A 121 -7.69 10.48 -14.24
C ILE A 121 -6.30 10.56 -13.60
N VAL A 122 -6.17 10.01 -12.39
CA VAL A 122 -4.90 9.94 -11.67
C VAL A 122 -3.98 8.93 -12.35
N LYS A 123 -2.76 9.34 -12.70
CA LYS A 123 -1.75 8.47 -13.31
C LYS A 123 -0.84 7.89 -12.23
N LYS A 124 -0.51 6.60 -12.35
CA LYS A 124 0.48 5.96 -11.48
C LYS A 124 1.87 6.09 -12.08
N ILE A 125 2.86 6.41 -11.24
CA ILE A 125 4.28 6.29 -11.54
C ILE A 125 4.83 5.23 -10.59
N GLU A 126 5.30 4.13 -11.15
CA GLU A 126 5.79 2.99 -10.38
C GLU A 126 7.21 3.25 -9.84
N CYS A 127 7.48 2.75 -8.64
CA CYS A 127 8.81 2.82 -8.04
C CYS A 127 9.79 1.87 -8.75
N THR A 128 10.88 2.39 -9.32
CA THR A 128 11.91 1.61 -10.03
C THR A 128 12.46 0.46 -9.18
N ASN A 129 12.72 0.69 -7.89
CA ASN A 129 13.22 -0.34 -6.98
C ASN A 129 12.24 -1.52 -6.86
N HIS A 130 10.95 -1.21 -6.79
CA HIS A 130 9.90 -2.23 -6.71
C HIS A 130 9.72 -2.96 -8.04
N ILE A 131 9.79 -2.26 -9.18
CA ILE A 131 9.80 -2.89 -10.51
C ILE A 131 10.96 -3.89 -10.62
N LEU A 132 12.18 -3.46 -10.31
CA LEU A 132 13.38 -4.29 -10.39
C LEU A 132 13.28 -5.50 -9.45
N ARG A 133 12.86 -5.29 -8.20
CA ARG A 133 12.66 -6.37 -7.24
C ARG A 133 11.61 -7.38 -7.71
N ASN A 134 10.50 -6.91 -8.27
CA ASN A 134 9.45 -7.77 -8.81
C ASN A 134 9.94 -8.56 -10.02
N TYR A 135 10.71 -7.93 -10.92
CA TYR A 135 11.33 -8.57 -12.05
C TYR A 135 12.32 -9.67 -11.61
N SER A 136 13.24 -9.36 -10.70
CA SER A 136 14.21 -10.33 -10.16
C SER A 136 13.55 -11.50 -9.44
N ASN A 137 12.49 -11.24 -8.66
CA ASN A 137 11.72 -12.30 -8.01
C ASN A 137 11.06 -13.23 -9.05
N ARG A 138 10.51 -12.69 -10.15
CA ARG A 138 9.91 -13.49 -11.22
C ARG A 138 10.96 -14.32 -11.97
N LEU A 139 12.14 -13.77 -12.25
CA LEU A 139 13.25 -14.53 -12.84
C LEU A 139 13.66 -15.71 -11.93
N LYS A 140 13.79 -15.47 -10.63
CA LYS A 140 14.10 -16.50 -9.62
C LYS A 140 13.01 -17.58 -9.51
N ASP A 141 11.76 -17.18 -9.60
CA ASP A 141 10.63 -18.11 -9.63
C ASP A 141 10.65 -18.98 -10.88
N MET A 142 10.88 -18.39 -12.06
CA MET A 142 11.01 -19.17 -13.31
C MET A 142 12.19 -20.13 -13.25
N SER A 143 13.32 -19.75 -12.65
CA SER A 143 14.47 -20.64 -12.54
C SER A 143 14.24 -21.86 -11.64
N THR A 144 13.27 -21.80 -10.72
CA THR A 144 13.06 -22.82 -9.68
C THR A 144 11.77 -23.61 -9.86
N LYS A 145 10.69 -22.96 -10.29
CA LYS A 145 9.34 -23.54 -10.38
C LYS A 145 9.08 -24.08 -11.79
N ARG A 146 8.33 -25.18 -11.91
CA ARG A 146 7.89 -25.74 -13.20
C ARG A 146 6.79 -24.92 -13.86
N LYS A 147 6.06 -24.11 -13.09
CA LYS A 147 5.03 -23.19 -13.58
C LYS A 147 5.35 -21.77 -13.12
N SER A 148 5.12 -20.80 -13.98
CA SER A 148 5.23 -19.38 -13.67
C SER A 148 4.10 -18.93 -12.73
N SER A 149 4.19 -17.70 -12.22
CA SER A 149 3.11 -17.07 -11.43
C SER A 149 1.80 -16.91 -12.20
N SER A 150 1.83 -17.00 -13.54
CA SER A 150 0.66 -16.98 -14.44
C SER A 150 0.15 -18.38 -14.81
N GLY A 151 0.72 -19.45 -14.23
CA GLY A 151 0.31 -20.84 -14.47
C GLY A 151 0.93 -21.49 -15.72
N THR A 152 1.70 -20.74 -16.51
CA THR A 152 2.36 -21.22 -17.72
C THR A 152 3.52 -22.16 -17.37
N VAL A 153 3.64 -23.28 -18.07
CA VAL A 153 4.76 -24.21 -17.86
C VAL A 153 6.06 -23.55 -18.32
N VAL A 154 7.10 -23.61 -17.49
CA VAL A 154 8.42 -23.07 -17.80
C VAL A 154 9.31 -24.19 -18.36
N PRO A 155 9.70 -24.13 -19.66
CA PRO A 155 10.55 -25.14 -20.29
C PRO A 155 11.84 -25.40 -19.52
N GLY A 156 12.27 -26.67 -19.46
CA GLY A 156 13.44 -27.09 -18.70
C GLY A 156 14.72 -26.33 -19.06
N PHE A 157 14.97 -26.12 -20.36
CA PHE A 157 16.16 -25.42 -20.84
C PHE A 157 16.24 -23.96 -20.34
N ILE A 158 15.11 -23.26 -20.26
CA ILE A 158 15.03 -21.89 -19.72
C ILE A 158 15.38 -21.90 -18.23
N ARG A 159 14.88 -22.89 -17.48
CA ARG A 159 15.15 -23.01 -16.04
C ARG A 159 16.64 -23.24 -15.77
N THR A 160 17.27 -24.11 -16.55
CA THR A 160 18.71 -24.41 -16.44
C THR A 160 19.53 -23.17 -16.77
N LYS A 161 19.27 -22.51 -17.90
CA LYS A 161 19.98 -21.29 -18.32
C LYS A 161 19.86 -20.14 -17.31
N LEU A 162 18.68 -19.98 -16.69
CA LEU A 162 18.47 -18.98 -15.63
C LEU A 162 19.17 -19.34 -14.31
N LYS A 163 19.34 -20.64 -14.00
CA LYS A 163 20.09 -21.08 -12.81
C LYS A 163 21.59 -20.87 -12.97
N GLU A 164 22.13 -21.11 -14.15
CA GLU A 164 23.57 -20.92 -14.45
C GLU A 164 23.97 -19.45 -14.37
N ASN A 165 23.12 -18.55 -14.89
CA ASN A 165 23.38 -17.10 -14.88
C ASN A 165 23.11 -16.42 -13.53
N ARG A 166 22.67 -17.16 -12.50
CA ARG A 166 22.34 -16.62 -11.17
C ARG A 166 23.56 -16.23 -10.33
N TYR A 167 24.74 -16.68 -10.73
CA TYR A 167 26.02 -16.35 -10.07
C TYR A 167 26.67 -15.06 -10.61
N TYR A 168 26.11 -14.45 -11.66
CA TYR A 168 26.70 -13.29 -12.35
C TYR A 168 25.92 -11.98 -12.17
N THR A 169 24.94 -11.92 -11.26
CA THR A 169 24.09 -10.74 -11.06
C THR A 169 24.19 -10.26 -9.60
N PHE A 170 24.88 -9.13 -9.42
CA PHE A 170 25.02 -8.36 -8.18
C PHE A 170 23.70 -7.73 -7.73
#